data_AF-A0A7V6P0E5-F1
#
_entry.id   AF-A0A7V6P0E5-F1
#
_cell.length_a   1.000
_cell.length_b   1.000
_cell.length_c   1.000
_cell.angle_alpha   90.00
_cell.angle_beta   90.00
_cell.angle_gamma   90.00
#
_symmetry.space_group_name_H-M   'P 1'
#
loop_
_entity.id
_entity.type
_entity.pdbx_description
1 polymer ?
#
loop_
_entity_poly.entity_id
_entity_poly.type
_entity_poly.pdbx_seq_one_letter_code
_entity_poly.pdbx_strand_id
1 'polypeptide(L)' 'MLADRLIKELPCNEEEDDINFSDVSPDRWSFDSIARLARHGIVNGFPDGMYYPEEVITRAQAAVLVNQIVGLMK' A
#
# COMPACT_ATOMS: atom_id res chain seq x y z
N MET A 1 17.54 14.03 25.43
CA MET A 1 16.33 14.01 26.29
C MET A 1 15.72 12.63 26.22
N LEU A 2 15.19 12.12 27.34
CA LEU A 2 14.72 10.74 27.55
C LEU A 2 13.54 10.32 26.64
N ALA A 3 12.95 11.28 25.91
CA ALA A 3 11.81 11.07 25.02
C ALA A 3 12.15 10.32 23.72
N ASP A 4 13.36 10.49 23.17
CA ASP A 4 13.78 9.82 21.91
C ASP A 4 13.87 8.30 22.05
N ARG A 5 14.04 7.80 23.28
CA ARG A 5 14.23 6.37 23.55
C ARG A 5 12.92 5.58 23.61
N LEU A 6 11.77 6.26 23.72
CA LEU A 6 10.45 5.61 23.78
C LEU A 6 9.81 5.40 22.40
N ILE A 7 10.26 6.12 21.37
CA ILE A 7 9.76 5.94 19.99
C ILE A 7 10.31 4.65 19.37
N LYS A 8 11.46 4.15 19.85
CA LYS A 8 12.21 3.04 19.26
C LYS A 8 11.73 1.63 19.66
N GLU A 9 10.77 1.51 20.58
CA GLU A 9 10.30 0.22 21.09
C GLU A 9 8.82 -0.09 20.81
N LEU A 10 8.19 0.67 19.90
CA LEU A 10 7.04 0.11 19.21
C LEU A 10 7.57 -0.78 18.09
N PRO A 11 7.20 -2.08 18.01
CA PRO A 11 7.42 -2.87 16.82
C PRO A 11 6.51 -2.32 15.71
N CYS A 12 6.89 -1.19 15.15
CA CYS A 12 6.58 -0.88 13.76
C CYS A 12 7.48 -1.84 12.98
N ASN A 13 6.96 -3.02 12.66
CA ASN A 13 7.65 -3.94 11.77
C ASN A 13 7.72 -3.26 10.40
N GLU A 14 8.78 -2.49 10.21
CA GLU A 14 9.29 -2.01 8.94
C GLU A 14 9.91 -3.20 8.22
N GLU A 15 9.08 -4.16 7.78
CA GLU A 15 9.42 -4.82 6.54
C GLU A 15 9.10 -3.79 5.45
N GLU A 16 10.07 -2.89 5.24
CA GLU A 16 10.16 -2.02 4.07
C GLU A 16 10.44 -2.93 2.87
N ASP A 17 9.45 -3.73 2.48
CA ASP A 17 9.28 -3.95 1.06
C ASP A 17 8.86 -2.58 0.52
N ASP A 18 9.86 -1.85 0.02
CA ASP A 18 9.69 -0.66 -0.80
C ASP A 18 8.90 -1.10 -2.04
N ILE A 19 7.57 -1.25 -1.89
CA ILE A 19 6.68 -1.61 -2.98
C ILE A 19 6.52 -0.36 -3.84
N ASN A 20 7.55 -0.14 -4.66
CA ASN A 20 7.64 0.91 -5.65
C ASN A 20 7.27 0.31 -7.00
N PHE A 21 6.08 0.66 -7.47
CA PHE A 21 5.66 0.34 -8.83
C PHE A 21 6.33 1.29 -9.81
N SER A 22 6.93 0.75 -10.88
CA SER A 22 7.73 1.56 -11.83
C SER A 22 6.91 2.61 -12.58
N ASP A 23 5.58 2.44 -12.62
CA ASP A 23 4.61 3.29 -13.30
C ASP A 23 3.85 4.24 -12.36
N VAL A 24 4.09 4.17 -11.04
CA VAL A 24 3.46 5.03 -10.04
C VAL A 24 4.49 6.05 -9.54
N SER A 25 4.46 7.26 -10.12
CA SER A 25 5.32 8.36 -9.68
C SER A 25 5.00 8.81 -8.25
N PRO A 26 6.01 9.16 -7.42
CA PRO A 26 5.82 9.73 -6.08
C PRO A 26 4.97 11.00 -6.03
N ASP A 27 4.98 11.80 -7.10
CA ASP A 27 4.22 13.05 -7.19
C ASP A 27 2.72 12.82 -7.49
N ARG A 28 2.31 11.57 -7.74
CA ARG A 28 0.93 11.21 -8.05
C ARG A 28 0.10 11.22 -6.77
N TRP A 29 -1.09 11.82 -6.82
CA TRP A 29 -2.02 11.87 -5.69
C TRP A 29 -2.37 10.50 -5.09
N SER A 30 -2.34 9.44 -5.91
CA SER A 30 -2.65 8.07 -5.49
C SER A 30 -1.44 7.29 -4.96
N PHE A 31 -0.23 7.85 -5.01
CA PHE A 31 1.01 7.17 -4.60
C PHE A 31 0.92 6.66 -3.16
N ASP A 32 0.60 7.54 -2.20
CA ASP A 32 0.50 7.16 -0.79
C ASP A 32 -0.57 6.08 -0.56
N SER A 33 -1.72 6.22 -1.21
CA SER A 33 -2.81 5.25 -1.10
C SER A 33 -2.39 3.88 -1.61
N ILE A 34 -1.77 3.83 -2.80
CA ILE A 34 -1.29 2.60 -3.43
C ILE A 34 -0.20 1.94 -2.57
N ALA A 35 0.78 2.72 -2.11
CA ALA A 35 1.88 2.22 -1.28
C ALA A 35 1.37 1.64 0.06
N ARG A 36 0.36 2.26 0.67
CA ARG A 36 -0.25 1.74 1.90
C ARG A 36 -1.04 0.45 1.65
N LEU A 37 -1.85 0.42 0.59
CA LEU A 37 -2.58 -0.79 0.22
C LEU A 37 -1.63 -1.95 -0.10
N ALA A 38 -0.50 -1.65 -0.73
CA ALA A 38 0.51 -2.63 -1.08
C ALA A 38 1.22 -3.19 0.16
N ARG A 39 1.60 -2.31 1.10
CA ARG A 39 2.16 -2.73 2.40
C ARG A 39 1.23 -3.62 3.21
N HIS A 40 -0.08 -3.48 3.04
CA HIS A 40 -1.08 -4.36 3.66
C HIS A 40 -1.38 -5.62 2.83
N GLY A 41 -0.70 -5.84 1.70
CA GLY A 41 -0.91 -6.98 0.81
C GLY A 41 -2.29 -6.99 0.12
N ILE A 42 -2.98 -5.84 0.10
CA ILE A 42 -4.32 -5.69 -0.50
C ILE A 42 -4.20 -5.58 -2.01
N VAL A 43 -3.24 -4.76 -2.45
CA VAL A 43 -2.88 -4.66 -3.87
C VAL A 43 -1.51 -5.25 -4.06
N ASN A 44 -1.39 -6.08 -5.09
CA ASN A 44 -0.11 -6.55 -5.59
C ASN A 44 0.01 -6.06 -7.02
N GLY A 45 1.18 -5.54 -7.37
CA GLY A 45 1.47 -5.24 -8.75
C GLY A 45 1.50 -6.50 -9.60
N PHE A 46 1.66 -6.29 -10.89
CA PHE A 46 1.85 -7.35 -11.85
C PHE A 46 3.30 -7.87 -11.79
N PRO A 47 3.57 -9.09 -12.29
CA PRO A 47 4.91 -9.68 -12.27
C PRO A 47 5.96 -8.89 -13.08
N ASP A 48 5.53 -7.90 -13.86
CA ASP A 48 6.38 -6.94 -14.58
C ASP A 48 6.82 -5.74 -13.71
N GLY A 49 6.34 -5.64 -12.46
CA GLY A 49 6.65 -4.53 -11.55
C GLY A 49 5.80 -3.28 -11.76
N MET A 50 4.69 -3.38 -12.51
CA MET A 50 3.75 -2.29 -12.75
C MET A 50 2.45 -2.47 -11.93
N TYR A 51 1.72 -1.39 -11.71
CA TYR A 51 0.41 -1.39 -11.04
C TYR A 51 -0.77 -1.04 -11.98
N TYR A 52 -0.49 -0.34 -13.07
CA TYR A 52 -1.44 0.17 -14.06
C TYR A 52 -2.55 1.03 -13.45
N PRO A 53 -2.23 2.16 -12.80
CA PRO A 53 -3.21 3.00 -12.10
C PRO A 53 -4.27 3.62 -13.01
N GLU A 54 -4.03 3.70 -14.31
CA GLU A 54 -4.97 4.23 -15.31
C GLU A 54 -5.86 3.14 -15.95
N GLU A 55 -5.60 1.86 -15.64
CA GLU A 55 -6.37 0.77 -16.23
C GLU A 55 -7.76 0.67 -15.59
N VAL A 56 -8.76 0.43 -16.43
CA VAL A 56 -10.15 0.33 -15.97
C VAL A 56 -10.34 -1.02 -15.27
N ILE A 57 -10.51 -0.99 -13.96
CA ILE A 57 -10.86 -2.17 -13.18
C ILE A 57 -12.34 -2.53 -13.34
N THR A 58 -12.65 -3.83 -13.26
CA THR A 58 -14.02 -4.32 -13.24
C THR A 58 -14.70 -4.04 -11.89
N ARG A 59 -16.04 -3.96 -11.89
CA ARG A 59 -16.83 -3.83 -10.65
C ARG A 59 -16.53 -4.95 -9.63
N ALA A 60 -16.24 -6.16 -10.11
CA ALA A 60 -15.88 -7.28 -9.26
C ALA A 60 -14.54 -7.05 -8.55
N GLN A 61 -13.52 -6.59 -9.27
CA GLN A 61 -12.21 -6.24 -8.68
C GLN A 61 -12.34 -5.10 -7.65
N ALA A 62 -13.14 -4.07 -7.97
CA ALA A 62 -13.41 -2.99 -7.03
C ALA A 62 -14.10 -3.49 -5.73
N ALA A 63 -15.07 -4.41 -5.86
CA ALA A 63 -15.76 -4.97 -4.69
C ALA A 63 -14.82 -5.81 -3.80
N VAL A 64 -13.91 -6.58 -4.40
CA VAL A 64 -12.89 -7.35 -3.66
C VAL A 64 -11.96 -6.41 -2.89
N LEU A 65 -11.46 -5.35 -3.54
CA LEU A 65 -10.63 -4.33 -2.91
C LEU A 65 -11.32 -3.69 -1.70
N VAL A 66 -12.57 -3.24 -1.88
CA VAL A 66 -13.35 -2.64 -0.78
C VAL A 66 -13.55 -3.64 0.36
N ASN A 67 -13.86 -4.90 0.07
CA ASN A 67 -14.04 -5.92 1.09
C ASN A 67 -12.76 -6.19 1.90
N GLN A 68 -11.59 -6.20 1.26
CA GLN A 68 -10.31 -6.35 1.94
C GLN A 68 -10.00 -5.14 2.82
N ILE A 69 -10.21 -3.92 2.32
CA ILE A 69 -10.01 -2.68 3.09
C ILE A 69 -10.92 -2.65 4.33
N VAL A 70 -12.21 -2.96 4.16
CA VAL A 70 -13.17 -3.00 5.28
C VAL A 70 -12.82 -4.08 6.30
N GLY A 71 -12.21 -5.19 5.86
CA GLY A 71 -11.71 -6.24 6.74
C GLY A 71 -10.61 -5.77 7.70
N LEU A 72 -9.79 -4.80 7.31
CA LEU A 72 -8.68 -4.26 8.11
C LEU A 72 -9.08 -3.19 9.13
N MET A 73 -10.31 -2.65 9.04
CA MET A 73 -10.81 -1.62 9.97
C MET A 73 -11.51 -2.19 11.21
N LYS A 74 -11.39 -3.50 11.45
CA LYS A 74 -12.03 -4.19 12.58
C LYS A 74 -11.13 -4.28 13.80
#